data_AF-A0A821YCB8-F1
#
_entry.id   AF-A0A821YCB8-F1
#
_cell.length_a   1.000
_cell.length_b   1.000
_cell.length_c   1.000
_cell.angle_alpha   90.00
_cell.angle_beta   90.00
_cell.angle_gamma   90.00
#
_symmetry.space_group_name_H-M   'P 1'
#
loop_
_entity.id
_entity.type
_entity.pdbx_description
1 polymer ?
#
loop_
_entity_poly.entity_id
_entity_poly.type
_entity_poly.pdbx_seq_one_letter_code
_entity_poly.pdbx_strand_id
1 'polypeptide(L)'
;MDKIKSSTNLQVAYQIYLNERQSYAKSPSFYFDISSYFFSLARSPTSKSSAIDTFNQHHSMSIFGAQTVSNKTSSSDLDANQYEYFGLRILTNVLELELESPQLLRTVAYKLVELGLINLAENIFRHILILRSNEPQSFRDLALLLQESTNIQYNHITEISELFKKVILGEWDNRFAEIEVTALHELNWFIFKFHQQQQIAASLDNRLIRHLPVDLRIVLVWDTDDTDVDLHVIEPNGEECYYSHKNTAIGGMISRDFTRGYGPEEYLLRKAIKGTYKIRVKYFANHQQSLTGATTIMVHIYKHYGQSNQQKEIATLRLSSNKEIIDVCTVEFNDEVKQKTENNVKIIQQTNTNVHLNVTCGSCDMSPIKGDRYKCLFCPNVDFCESCQSTGKANKEPNHFYDHPLLCIRDSCMYPQSFYLRNSNNIEHQNVQCNSCLMKPIRGIRYHCSCEIDLCERCEFIGLHDQSHCRTKMPKPE
;
A
#
# COMPACT_ATOMS: atom_id res chain seq x y z
N MET A 1 37.69 1.52 -1.61
CA MET A 1 36.89 1.06 -0.45
C MET A 1 37.75 0.63 0.74
N ASP A 2 38.78 -0.18 0.56
CA ASP A 2 39.57 -0.74 1.68
C ASP A 2 40.20 0.31 2.60
N LYS A 3 40.72 1.42 2.02
CA LYS A 3 41.25 2.55 2.80
C LYS A 3 40.21 3.19 3.71
N ILE A 4 38.98 3.40 3.20
CA ILE A 4 37.88 4.01 3.97
C ILE A 4 37.39 3.04 5.05
N LYS A 5 37.28 1.74 4.75
CA LYS A 5 36.89 0.73 5.74
C LYS A 5 37.92 0.57 6.87
N SER A 6 39.18 0.90 6.62
CA SER A 6 40.24 0.88 7.64
C SER A 6 40.30 2.13 8.54
N SER A 7 39.43 3.13 8.33
CA SER A 7 39.43 4.36 9.11
C SER A 7 39.01 4.12 10.57
N THR A 8 39.65 4.82 11.51
CA THR A 8 39.37 4.69 12.95
C THR A 8 38.24 5.60 13.46
N ASN A 9 37.89 6.66 12.73
CA ASN A 9 36.81 7.58 13.07
C ASN A 9 36.18 8.26 11.84
N LEU A 10 34.99 8.87 12.03
CA LEU A 10 34.21 9.57 11.00
C LEU A 10 35.02 10.59 10.19
N GLN A 11 35.80 11.44 10.87
CA GLN A 11 36.53 12.53 10.22
C GLN A 11 37.64 12.01 9.30
N VAL A 12 38.36 10.97 9.73
CA VAL A 12 39.37 10.29 8.91
C VAL A 12 38.71 9.63 7.70
N ALA A 13 37.57 8.96 7.88
CA ALA A 13 36.82 8.37 6.78
C ALA A 13 36.43 9.43 5.72
N TYR A 14 35.91 10.57 6.17
CA TYR A 14 35.49 11.66 5.30
C TYR A 14 36.68 12.33 4.59
N GLN A 15 37.82 12.50 5.28
CA GLN A 15 39.02 13.04 4.67
C GLN A 15 39.60 12.12 3.59
N ILE A 16 39.57 10.80 3.81
CA ILE A 16 39.96 9.82 2.78
C ILE A 16 39.03 9.94 1.57
N TYR A 17 37.72 10.08 1.77
CA TYR A 17 36.77 10.34 0.70
C TYR A 17 37.14 11.61 -0.09
N LEU A 18 37.44 12.73 0.57
CA LEU A 18 37.81 13.99 -0.11
C LEU A 18 39.07 13.83 -0.98
N ASN A 19 40.06 13.09 -0.50
CA ASN A 19 41.29 12.83 -1.26
C ASN A 19 41.03 11.94 -2.48
N GLU A 20 40.27 10.85 -2.31
CA GLU A 20 39.97 9.91 -3.39
C GLU A 20 38.95 10.48 -4.40
N ARG A 21 38.08 11.42 -3.99
CA ARG A 21 37.10 12.08 -4.88
C ARG A 21 37.79 12.69 -6.11
N GLN A 22 39.00 13.21 -5.97
CA GLN A 22 39.74 13.79 -7.09
C GLN A 22 40.01 12.78 -8.22
N SER A 23 40.25 11.51 -7.86
CA SER A 23 40.54 10.44 -8.82
C SER A 23 39.28 9.81 -9.40
N TYR A 24 38.17 9.79 -8.66
CA TYR A 24 36.92 9.11 -9.04
C TYR A 24 35.76 10.07 -9.29
N ALA A 25 36.04 11.36 -9.52
CA ALA A 25 35.03 12.42 -9.56
C ALA A 25 33.87 12.15 -10.54
N LYS A 26 34.13 11.43 -11.64
CA LYS A 26 33.15 11.11 -12.70
C LYS A 26 32.48 9.74 -12.55
N SER A 27 32.76 8.99 -11.47
CA SER A 27 32.26 7.64 -11.28
C SER A 27 31.06 7.65 -10.31
N PRO A 28 29.83 7.38 -10.76
CA PRO A 28 28.68 7.34 -9.87
C PRO A 28 28.77 6.23 -8.81
N SER A 29 29.30 5.06 -9.19
CA SER A 29 29.46 3.91 -8.29
C SER A 29 30.32 4.25 -7.07
N PHE A 30 31.36 5.08 -7.24
CA PHE A 30 32.19 5.59 -6.14
C PHE A 30 31.37 6.33 -5.07
N TYR A 31 30.49 7.26 -5.48
CA TYR A 31 29.66 8.01 -4.55
C TYR A 31 28.61 7.13 -3.85
N PHE A 32 28.01 6.18 -4.57
CA PHE A 32 27.06 5.25 -3.97
C PHE A 32 27.72 4.29 -2.97
N ASP A 33 28.89 3.73 -3.28
CA ASP A 33 29.60 2.80 -2.40
C ASP A 33 30.01 3.50 -1.10
N ILE A 34 30.54 4.72 -1.21
CA ILE A 34 30.97 5.49 -0.04
C ILE A 34 29.77 5.96 0.77
N SER A 35 28.74 6.55 0.15
CA SER A 35 27.54 6.96 0.89
C SER A 35 26.88 5.78 1.61
N SER A 36 26.79 4.61 0.97
CA SER A 36 26.28 3.38 1.58
C SER A 36 27.08 2.96 2.82
N TYR A 37 28.41 3.11 2.78
CA TYR A 37 29.27 2.86 3.94
C TYR A 37 28.94 3.81 5.10
N PHE A 38 28.81 5.12 4.85
CA PHE A 38 28.43 6.09 5.89
C PHE A 38 27.05 5.77 6.48
N PHE A 39 26.06 5.43 5.66
CA PHE A 39 24.75 5.01 6.15
C PHE A 39 24.80 3.71 6.97
N SER A 40 25.69 2.77 6.62
CA SER A 40 25.87 1.53 7.39
C SER A 40 26.43 1.77 8.79
N LEU A 41 27.30 2.77 8.96
CA LEU A 41 27.86 3.15 10.26
C LEU A 41 26.80 3.82 11.15
N ALA A 42 25.91 4.62 10.57
CA ALA A 42 24.77 5.21 11.29
C ALA A 42 23.81 4.16 11.88
N ARG A 43 23.76 2.95 11.28
CA ARG A 43 22.86 1.84 11.69
C ARG A 43 23.48 0.84 12.68
N SER A 44 24.72 1.06 13.13
CA SER A 44 25.46 0.09 13.97
C SER A 44 24.97 0.03 15.44
N PRO A 45 25.15 -1.08 16.17
CA PRO A 45 24.23 -1.60 17.20
C PRO A 45 24.27 -0.91 18.57
N THR A 46 24.90 0.25 18.73
CA THR A 46 24.79 1.04 19.98
C THR A 46 23.43 1.73 20.12
N SER A 47 22.61 1.74 19.06
CA SER A 47 21.21 2.19 19.07
C SER A 47 20.27 1.05 18.63
N LYS A 48 20.34 -0.11 19.29
CA LYS A 48 19.20 -1.04 19.27
C LYS A 48 18.10 -0.50 20.19
N SER A 49 17.35 0.48 19.70
CA SER A 49 15.92 0.45 19.94
C SER A 49 15.30 -0.25 18.73
N SER A 50 14.46 -1.25 19.00
CA SER A 50 13.65 -1.88 17.97
C SER A 50 12.98 -0.82 17.10
N ALA A 51 12.75 -1.10 15.82
CA ALA A 51 11.98 -0.26 14.88
C ALA A 51 10.57 0.16 15.40
N ILE A 52 10.19 -0.30 16.58
CA ILE A 52 8.99 0.04 17.35
C ILE A 52 9.14 1.33 18.18
N ASP A 53 10.34 1.77 18.57
CA ASP A 53 10.49 2.94 19.47
C ASP A 53 10.80 4.26 18.73
N THR A 54 11.39 4.22 17.54
CA THR A 54 11.76 5.41 16.76
C THR A 54 10.57 6.05 16.01
N PHE A 55 9.43 5.34 15.95
CA PHE A 55 8.22 5.79 15.23
C PHE A 55 7.47 6.92 15.96
N ASN A 56 7.64 7.07 17.28
CA ASN A 56 6.89 8.06 18.07
C ASN A 56 7.61 9.40 18.31
N GLN A 57 8.84 9.60 17.81
CA GLN A 57 9.61 10.83 18.07
C GLN A 57 9.98 11.68 16.84
N HIS A 58 9.88 11.17 15.61
CA HIS A 58 10.31 11.91 14.43
C HIS A 58 9.25 12.83 13.77
N HIS A 59 8.08 13.00 14.38
CA HIS A 59 7.04 13.88 13.81
C HIS A 59 7.33 15.39 13.93
N SER A 60 8.50 15.80 14.45
CA SER A 60 8.84 17.22 14.59
C SER A 60 10.34 17.50 14.66
N MET A 61 11.12 17.20 13.63
CA MET A 61 12.42 17.87 13.47
C MET A 61 12.65 18.24 12.00
N SER A 62 12.37 19.51 11.70
CA SER A 62 12.86 20.20 10.53
C SER A 62 14.40 20.18 10.55
N ILE A 63 15.01 19.60 9.52
CA ILE A 63 16.47 19.66 9.31
C ILE A 63 16.91 21.08 8.89
N PHE A 64 15.97 22.01 8.63
CA PHE A 64 16.26 23.41 8.33
C PHE A 64 15.30 24.34 9.09
N GLY A 65 15.64 24.65 10.34
CA GLY A 65 14.96 25.65 11.14
C GLY A 65 15.90 26.21 12.20
N ALA A 66 16.10 27.53 12.19
CA ALA A 66 17.01 28.23 13.08
C ALA A 66 16.74 27.92 14.57
N GLN A 67 17.85 27.77 15.30
CA GLN A 67 18.01 27.77 16.76
C GLN A 67 16.73 27.90 17.61
N THR A 68 16.46 26.87 18.41
CA THR A 68 16.46 27.00 19.88
C THR A 68 16.73 25.62 20.48
N VAL A 69 17.91 25.50 21.10
CA VAL A 69 18.37 24.32 21.80
C VAL A 69 17.48 24.10 23.03
N SER A 70 16.85 22.93 23.13
CA SER A 70 16.46 22.38 24.42
C SER A 70 17.03 20.96 24.53
N ASN A 71 17.82 20.78 25.59
CA ASN A 71 18.78 19.72 25.80
C ASN A 71 18.13 18.36 26.10
N LYS A 72 18.47 17.34 25.30
CA LYS A 72 18.80 15.94 25.68
C LYS A 72 18.91 15.07 24.41
N THR A 73 19.94 15.30 23.60
CA THR A 73 20.39 14.32 22.60
C THR A 73 21.58 13.56 23.19
N SER A 74 21.51 12.22 23.21
CA SER A 74 22.60 11.40 23.70
C SER A 74 23.80 11.48 22.75
N SER A 75 25.03 11.27 23.23
CA SER A 75 26.24 11.36 22.39
C SER A 75 26.24 10.39 21.21
N SER A 76 25.57 9.25 21.34
CA SER A 76 25.41 8.27 20.26
C SER A 76 24.46 8.75 19.15
N ASP A 77 23.41 9.49 19.49
CA ASP A 77 22.46 10.01 18.50
C ASP A 77 23.06 11.17 17.69
N LEU A 78 23.94 11.94 18.34
CA LEU A 78 24.72 13.00 17.69
C LEU A 78 25.69 12.42 16.65
N ASP A 79 26.34 11.29 16.95
CA ASP A 79 27.26 10.64 16.02
C ASP A 79 26.51 10.01 14.83
N ALA A 80 25.39 9.31 15.07
CA ALA A 80 24.56 8.73 14.01
C ALA A 80 24.07 9.79 13.00
N ASN A 81 23.61 10.94 13.50
CA ASN A 81 23.18 12.07 12.67
C ASN A 81 24.32 12.63 11.80
N GLN A 82 25.57 12.60 12.28
CA GLN A 82 26.71 13.07 11.50
C GLN A 82 27.06 12.09 10.36
N TYR A 83 27.05 10.77 10.62
CA TYR A 83 27.25 9.77 9.56
C TYR A 83 26.18 9.89 8.48
N GLU A 84 24.92 10.07 8.86
CA GLU A 84 23.82 10.27 7.92
C GLU A 84 23.98 11.56 7.10
N TYR A 85 24.36 12.67 7.74
CA TYR A 85 24.64 13.94 7.07
C TYR A 85 25.74 13.80 6.01
N PHE A 86 26.87 13.18 6.35
CA PHE A 86 27.95 12.96 5.39
C PHE A 86 27.56 11.97 4.28
N GLY A 87 26.84 10.90 4.62
CA GLY A 87 26.30 9.95 3.65
C GLY A 87 25.40 10.65 2.62
N LEU A 88 24.46 11.48 3.08
CA LEU A 88 23.57 12.26 2.24
C LEU A 88 24.34 13.23 1.35
N ARG A 89 25.30 13.98 1.91
CA ARG A 89 26.12 14.94 1.16
C ARG A 89 26.95 14.27 0.06
N ILE A 90 27.47 13.07 0.32
CA ILE A 90 28.22 12.30 -0.67
C ILE A 90 27.28 11.79 -1.77
N LEU A 91 26.11 11.27 -1.39
CA LEU A 91 25.10 10.77 -2.31
C LEU A 91 24.61 11.85 -3.28
N THR A 92 24.32 13.06 -2.79
CA THR A 92 23.80 14.16 -3.63
C THR A 92 24.82 14.65 -4.67
N ASN A 93 26.12 14.40 -4.48
CA ASN A 93 27.13 14.72 -5.50
C ASN A 93 26.94 13.90 -6.79
N VAL A 94 26.19 12.79 -6.76
CA VAL A 94 25.80 12.07 -7.98
C VAL A 94 24.97 12.97 -8.90
N LEU A 95 24.16 13.88 -8.34
CA LEU A 95 23.34 14.82 -9.10
C LEU A 95 24.19 15.91 -9.79
N GLU A 96 25.37 16.22 -9.25
CA GLU A 96 26.33 17.17 -9.84
C GLU A 96 27.06 16.59 -11.06
N LEU A 97 26.93 15.28 -11.33
CA LEU A 97 27.56 14.65 -12.48
C LEU A 97 26.88 15.00 -13.81
N GLU A 98 25.72 15.67 -13.76
CA GLU A 98 24.91 16.08 -14.93
C GLU A 98 24.63 14.93 -15.89
N LEU A 99 24.52 13.70 -15.35
CA LEU A 99 24.16 12.53 -16.11
C LEU A 99 22.64 12.43 -16.16
N GLU A 100 22.05 12.59 -17.35
CA GLU A 100 20.61 12.37 -17.61
C GLU A 100 20.26 10.87 -17.61
N SER A 101 20.66 10.15 -16.55
CA SER A 101 20.37 8.74 -16.37
C SER A 101 19.23 8.54 -15.36
N PRO A 102 18.03 8.10 -15.80
CA PRO A 102 16.90 7.84 -14.91
C PRO A 102 17.23 6.82 -13.82
N GLN A 103 18.08 5.84 -14.11
CA GLN A 103 18.53 4.86 -13.12
C GLN A 103 19.30 5.51 -11.97
N LEU A 104 20.25 6.41 -12.28
CA LEU A 104 21.02 7.15 -11.27
C LEU A 104 20.10 8.00 -10.40
N LEU A 105 19.20 8.72 -11.06
CA LEU A 105 18.23 9.59 -10.38
C LEU A 105 17.30 8.78 -9.47
N ARG A 106 16.77 7.64 -9.92
CA ARG A 106 15.93 6.75 -9.09
C ARG A 106 16.68 6.22 -7.89
N THR A 107 17.94 5.80 -8.05
CA THR A 107 18.76 5.34 -6.92
C THR A 107 18.88 6.42 -5.83
N VAL A 108 19.18 7.66 -6.23
CA VAL A 108 19.24 8.79 -5.28
C VAL A 108 17.87 9.04 -4.67
N ALA A 109 16.81 9.09 -5.49
CA ALA A 109 15.45 9.35 -5.03
C ALA A 109 14.96 8.30 -4.02
N TYR A 110 15.15 7.00 -4.28
CA TYR A 110 14.78 5.92 -3.36
C TYR A 110 15.46 6.07 -2.00
N LYS A 111 16.73 6.46 -1.99
CA LYS A 111 17.43 6.71 -0.74
C LYS A 111 16.89 7.94 -0.01
N LEU A 112 16.54 9.01 -0.72
CA LEU A 112 15.90 10.18 -0.11
C LEU A 112 14.53 9.86 0.47
N VAL A 113 13.75 8.99 -0.20
CA VAL A 113 12.46 8.50 0.32
C VAL A 113 12.64 7.68 1.58
N GLU A 114 13.62 6.78 1.61
CA GLU A 114 13.95 6.00 2.81
C GLU A 114 14.32 6.90 4.01
N LEU A 115 15.00 8.02 3.75
CA LEU A 115 15.36 9.02 4.77
C LEU A 115 14.24 10.02 5.09
N GLY A 116 13.07 9.91 4.45
CA GLY A 116 11.95 10.85 4.66
C GLY A 116 12.17 12.26 4.09
N LEU A 117 13.15 12.45 3.20
CA LEU A 117 13.48 13.72 2.57
C LEU A 117 12.60 13.99 1.34
N ILE A 118 11.29 14.02 1.55
CA ILE A 118 10.25 14.02 0.51
C ILE A 118 10.43 15.15 -0.51
N ASN A 119 10.66 16.39 -0.05
CA ASN A 119 10.80 17.56 -0.92
C ASN A 119 11.98 17.45 -1.90
N LEU A 120 13.09 16.83 -1.46
CA LEU A 120 14.26 16.64 -2.33
C LEU A 120 13.98 15.53 -3.36
N ALA A 121 13.35 14.44 -2.91
CA ALA A 121 12.96 13.34 -3.79
C ALA A 121 11.95 13.79 -4.85
N GLU A 122 11.04 14.71 -4.52
CA GLU A 122 9.98 15.18 -5.43
C GLU A 122 10.57 15.81 -6.68
N ASN A 123 11.54 16.71 -6.53
CA ASN A 123 12.21 17.35 -7.68
C ASN A 123 12.86 16.32 -8.61
N ILE A 124 13.45 15.27 -8.03
CA ILE A 124 14.10 14.20 -8.79
C ILE A 124 13.06 13.35 -9.51
N PHE A 125 11.98 12.91 -8.85
CA PHE A 125 10.93 12.13 -9.50
C PHE A 125 10.18 12.91 -10.58
N ARG A 126 9.94 14.21 -10.38
CA ARG A 126 9.39 15.08 -11.43
C ARG A 126 10.31 15.12 -12.66
N HIS A 127 11.63 15.16 -12.45
CA HIS A 127 12.59 15.13 -13.56
C HIS A 127 12.64 13.74 -14.24
N ILE A 128 12.64 12.65 -13.46
CA ILE A 128 12.56 11.27 -13.98
C ILE A 128 11.31 11.09 -14.85
N LEU A 129 10.16 11.62 -14.41
CA LEU A 129 8.90 11.56 -15.15
C LEU A 129 8.99 12.24 -16.53
N ILE A 130 9.74 13.35 -16.63
CA ILE A 130 10.00 14.02 -17.92
C ILE A 130 10.88 13.12 -18.81
N LEU A 131 11.96 12.59 -18.26
CA LEU A 131 12.91 11.73 -19.00
C LEU A 131 12.30 10.40 -19.45
N ARG A 132 11.34 9.86 -18.68
CA ARG A 132 10.73 8.54 -18.87
C ARG A 132 9.20 8.60 -18.76
N SER A 133 8.59 9.52 -19.52
CA SER A 133 7.13 9.62 -19.60
C SER A 133 6.44 8.44 -20.30
N ASN A 134 7.22 7.53 -20.89
CA ASN A 134 6.76 6.33 -21.58
C ASN A 134 6.68 5.08 -20.70
N GLU A 135 7.06 5.16 -19.42
CA GLU A 135 6.96 4.04 -18.48
C GLU A 135 5.95 4.36 -17.36
N PRO A 136 5.17 3.38 -16.89
CA PRO A 136 4.20 3.61 -15.82
C PRO A 136 4.85 3.88 -14.46
N GLN A 137 6.04 3.29 -14.21
CA GLN A 137 6.73 3.41 -12.91
C GLN A 137 7.04 4.87 -12.55
N SER A 138 7.44 5.70 -13.52
CA SER A 138 7.72 7.12 -13.29
C SER A 138 6.52 7.88 -12.72
N PHE A 139 5.31 7.58 -13.18
CA PHE A 139 4.08 8.18 -12.66
C PHE A 139 3.74 7.64 -11.27
N ARG A 140 3.85 6.32 -11.08
CA ARG A 140 3.58 5.64 -9.82
C ARG A 140 4.51 6.11 -8.69
N ASP A 141 5.81 6.22 -8.96
CA ASP A 141 6.81 6.65 -7.97
C ASP A 141 6.53 8.07 -7.47
N LEU A 142 6.22 9.00 -8.39
CA LEU A 142 5.84 10.36 -8.01
C LEU A 142 4.51 10.38 -7.21
N ALA A 143 3.52 9.60 -7.63
CA ALA A 143 2.24 9.53 -6.93
C ALA A 143 2.40 9.01 -5.49
N LEU A 144 3.16 7.93 -5.31
CA LEU A 144 3.48 7.36 -4.00
C LEU A 144 4.27 8.34 -3.13
N LEU A 145 5.23 9.07 -3.71
CA LEU A 145 5.96 10.09 -2.95
C LEU A 145 5.04 11.19 -2.44
N LEU A 146 4.21 11.75 -3.32
CA LEU A 146 3.31 12.85 -2.97
C LEU A 146 2.30 12.45 -1.88
N GLN A 147 1.92 11.17 -1.80
CA GLN A 147 1.09 10.62 -0.73
C GLN A 147 1.74 10.64 0.66
N GLU A 148 3.07 10.65 0.73
CA GLU A 148 3.85 10.69 1.98
C GLU A 148 4.00 12.12 2.53
N SER A 149 3.63 13.14 1.76
CA SER A 149 3.72 14.53 2.22
C SER A 149 2.78 14.78 3.39
N THR A 150 3.29 15.41 4.47
CA THR A 150 2.52 15.67 5.70
C THR A 150 1.46 16.76 5.52
N ASN A 151 1.64 17.65 4.53
CA ASN A 151 0.75 18.77 4.23
C ASN A 151 0.27 18.68 2.77
N ILE A 152 -0.55 17.68 2.46
CA ILE A 152 -1.08 17.50 1.10
C ILE A 152 -2.09 18.60 0.79
N GLN A 153 -1.69 19.52 -0.08
CA GLN A 153 -2.59 20.54 -0.62
C GLN A 153 -3.56 19.94 -1.63
N TYR A 154 -4.71 20.60 -1.83
CA TYR A 154 -5.74 20.14 -2.79
C TYR A 154 -5.19 19.88 -4.21
N ASN A 155 -4.24 20.71 -4.66
CA ASN A 155 -3.60 20.54 -5.95
C ASN A 155 -2.82 19.21 -6.04
N HIS A 156 -2.10 18.84 -4.96
CA HIS A 156 -1.40 17.56 -4.89
C HIS A 156 -2.38 16.38 -4.86
N ILE A 157 -3.54 16.51 -4.20
CA ILE A 157 -4.56 15.44 -4.22
C ILE A 157 -5.04 15.15 -5.65
N THR A 158 -5.29 16.21 -6.42
CA THR A 158 -5.73 16.09 -7.80
C THR A 158 -4.62 15.50 -8.67
N GLU A 159 -3.40 15.98 -8.50
CA GLU A 159 -2.21 15.46 -9.19
C GLU A 159 -1.99 13.96 -8.90
N ILE A 160 -1.99 13.54 -7.65
CA ILE A 160 -1.84 12.13 -7.24
C ILE A 160 -2.88 11.26 -7.95
N SER A 161 -4.14 11.69 -7.94
CA SER A 161 -5.23 10.99 -8.62
C SER A 161 -4.96 10.81 -10.11
N GLU A 162 -4.56 11.89 -10.80
CA GLU A 162 -4.30 11.84 -12.24
C GLU A 162 -3.06 11.00 -12.59
N LEU A 163 -2.02 11.03 -11.75
CA LEU A 163 -0.85 10.16 -11.91
C LEU A 163 -1.24 8.68 -11.81
N PHE A 164 -2.02 8.28 -10.79
CA PHE A 164 -2.49 6.90 -10.68
C PHE A 164 -3.43 6.51 -11.84
N LYS A 165 -4.37 7.38 -12.21
CA LYS A 165 -5.25 7.13 -13.36
C LYS A 165 -4.46 6.94 -14.65
N LYS A 166 -3.39 7.71 -14.85
CA LYS A 166 -2.50 7.55 -15.99
C LYS A 166 -1.86 6.16 -16.01
N VAL A 167 -1.42 5.64 -14.86
CA VAL A 167 -0.90 4.26 -14.73
C VAL A 167 -1.99 3.23 -15.01
N ILE A 168 -3.18 3.38 -14.43
CA ILE A 168 -4.26 2.38 -14.49
C ILE A 168 -4.92 2.31 -15.87
N LEU A 169 -5.14 3.46 -16.52
CA LEU A 169 -5.87 3.58 -17.78
C LEU A 169 -4.95 3.79 -18.99
N GLY A 170 -3.64 3.91 -18.77
CA GLY A 170 -2.65 4.11 -19.81
C GLY A 170 -2.40 2.85 -20.62
N GLU A 171 -2.07 3.03 -21.89
CA GLU A 171 -1.52 1.96 -22.73
C GLU A 171 -0.01 1.88 -22.52
N TRP A 172 0.45 0.75 -22.00
CA TRP A 172 1.86 0.51 -21.70
C TRP A 172 2.40 -0.66 -22.51
N ASP A 173 3.72 -0.70 -22.68
CA ASP A 173 4.38 -1.88 -23.24
C ASP A 173 4.02 -3.12 -22.40
N ASN A 174 3.80 -4.26 -23.06
CA ASN A 174 3.39 -5.52 -22.43
C ASN A 174 4.36 -6.02 -21.34
N ARG A 175 5.60 -5.53 -21.35
CA ARG A 175 6.58 -5.80 -20.29
C ARG A 175 6.15 -5.21 -18.92
N PHE A 176 5.23 -4.24 -18.90
CA PHE A 176 4.67 -3.65 -17.69
C PHE A 176 3.26 -4.17 -17.33
N ALA A 177 2.82 -5.27 -17.95
CA ALA A 177 1.47 -5.80 -17.76
C ALA A 177 1.17 -6.03 -16.27
N GLU A 178 -0.06 -5.70 -15.84
CA GLU A 178 -0.58 -5.85 -14.46
C GLU A 178 -0.12 -4.80 -13.44
N ILE A 179 0.74 -3.83 -13.82
CA ILE A 179 1.08 -2.70 -12.93
C ILE A 179 -0.17 -1.89 -12.54
N GLU A 180 -1.17 -1.86 -13.42
CA GLU A 180 -2.48 -1.24 -13.18
C GLU A 180 -3.18 -1.80 -11.95
N VAL A 181 -2.98 -3.08 -11.61
CA VAL A 181 -3.61 -3.72 -10.44
C VAL A 181 -3.00 -3.18 -9.15
N THR A 182 -1.67 -3.14 -9.07
CA THR A 182 -0.97 -2.58 -7.90
C THR A 182 -1.26 -1.09 -7.75
N ALA A 183 -1.22 -0.33 -8.86
CA ALA A 183 -1.55 1.10 -8.85
C ALA A 183 -3.01 1.35 -8.44
N LEU A 184 -3.94 0.48 -8.84
CA LEU A 184 -5.34 0.57 -8.44
C LEU A 184 -5.52 0.31 -6.95
N HIS A 185 -4.78 -0.64 -6.35
CA HIS A 185 -4.82 -0.87 -4.91
C HIS A 185 -4.34 0.36 -4.14
N GLU A 186 -3.30 1.02 -4.63
CA GLU A 186 -2.71 2.23 -4.06
C GLU A 186 -3.63 3.44 -4.19
N LEU A 187 -4.26 3.63 -5.35
CA LEU A 187 -5.27 4.66 -5.55
C LEU A 187 -6.49 4.42 -4.66
N ASN A 188 -6.92 3.17 -4.48
CA ASN A 188 -8.06 2.85 -3.61
C ASN A 188 -7.77 3.18 -2.14
N TRP A 189 -6.55 2.92 -1.67
CA TRP A 189 -6.11 3.39 -0.36
C TRP A 189 -6.14 4.92 -0.27
N PHE A 190 -5.65 5.61 -1.31
CA PHE A 190 -5.67 7.07 -1.37
C PHE A 190 -7.08 7.66 -1.28
N ILE A 191 -7.99 7.14 -2.10
CA ILE A 191 -9.41 7.53 -2.11
C ILE A 191 -10.02 7.31 -0.72
N PHE A 192 -9.72 6.19 -0.08
CA PHE A 192 -10.20 5.91 1.27
C PHE A 192 -9.64 6.92 2.30
N LYS A 193 -8.33 7.19 2.27
CA LYS A 193 -7.66 8.14 3.17
C LYS A 193 -8.19 9.58 3.01
N PHE A 194 -8.55 9.99 1.79
CA PHE A 194 -9.00 11.35 1.46
C PHE A 194 -10.49 11.43 1.08
N HIS A 195 -11.31 10.46 1.50
CA HIS A 195 -12.71 10.32 1.07
C HIS A 195 -13.60 11.56 1.27
N GLN A 196 -13.26 12.45 2.21
CA GLN A 196 -13.99 13.71 2.41
C GLN A 196 -13.87 14.68 1.21
N GLN A 197 -12.92 14.45 0.30
CA GLN A 197 -12.71 15.23 -0.92
C GLN A 197 -13.34 14.51 -2.11
N GLN A 198 -14.64 14.76 -2.34
CA GLN A 198 -15.52 14.03 -3.26
C GLN A 198 -15.10 13.97 -4.75
N GLN A 199 -14.00 14.60 -5.17
CA GLN A 199 -13.62 14.74 -6.58
C GLN A 199 -12.50 13.78 -7.05
N ILE A 200 -11.85 13.04 -6.15
CA ILE A 200 -10.68 12.17 -6.48
C ILE A 200 -11.10 11.01 -7.40
N ALA A 201 -12.23 10.37 -7.07
CA ALA A 201 -12.79 9.25 -7.81
C ALA A 201 -13.50 9.65 -9.11
N ALA A 202 -13.72 10.95 -9.36
CA ALA A 202 -14.41 11.41 -10.54
C ALA A 202 -13.62 10.96 -11.78
N SER A 203 -14.29 10.33 -12.75
CA SER A 203 -13.75 9.70 -13.98
C SER A 203 -13.34 8.23 -13.92
N LEU A 204 -13.18 7.61 -12.75
CA LEU A 204 -12.92 6.16 -12.66
C LEU A 204 -14.24 5.38 -12.57
N ASP A 205 -14.31 4.21 -13.20
CA ASP A 205 -15.47 3.32 -13.06
C ASP A 205 -15.64 2.92 -11.59
N ASN A 206 -16.84 3.12 -11.03
CA ASN A 206 -17.16 2.77 -9.65
C ASN A 206 -16.87 1.31 -9.29
N ARG A 207 -16.81 0.40 -10.27
CA ARG A 207 -16.42 -1.02 -10.06
C ARG A 207 -14.97 -1.18 -9.65
N LEU A 208 -14.10 -0.25 -10.04
CA LEU A 208 -12.68 -0.24 -9.70
C LEU A 208 -12.41 0.35 -8.31
N ILE A 209 -13.40 1.03 -7.72
CA ILE A 209 -13.25 1.72 -6.45
C ILE A 209 -13.65 0.79 -5.30
N ARG A 210 -12.64 0.17 -4.67
CA ARG A 210 -12.85 -0.74 -3.54
C ARG A 210 -11.72 -0.64 -2.53
N HIS A 211 -12.08 -0.38 -1.28
CA HIS A 211 -11.11 -0.43 -0.19
C HIS A 211 -10.76 -1.89 0.15
N LEU A 212 -9.49 -2.25 -0.01
CA LEU A 212 -8.97 -3.62 0.13
C LEU A 212 -7.88 -3.69 1.22
N PRO A 213 -8.25 -3.58 2.52
CA PRO A 213 -7.27 -3.65 3.59
C PRO A 213 -6.70 -5.06 3.76
N VAL A 214 -5.41 -5.14 4.09
CA VAL A 214 -4.68 -6.38 4.36
C VAL A 214 -3.78 -6.21 5.59
N ASP A 215 -3.42 -7.30 6.26
CA ASP A 215 -2.59 -7.24 7.47
C ASP A 215 -1.10 -7.09 7.14
N LEU A 216 -0.63 -7.68 6.04
CA LEU A 216 0.72 -7.51 5.55
C LEU A 216 0.71 -7.31 4.03
N ARG A 217 1.36 -6.24 3.56
CA ARG A 217 1.62 -5.97 2.15
C ARG A 217 3.09 -5.64 1.98
N ILE A 218 3.78 -6.31 1.08
CA ILE A 218 5.19 -6.06 0.76
C ILE A 218 5.26 -5.74 -0.72
N VAL A 219 5.91 -4.64 -1.09
CA VAL A 219 6.05 -4.21 -2.48
C VAL A 219 7.52 -3.96 -2.77
N LEU A 220 8.09 -4.76 -3.66
CA LEU A 220 9.46 -4.66 -4.15
C LEU A 220 9.47 -3.87 -5.46
N VAL A 221 10.28 -2.82 -5.52
CA VAL A 221 10.59 -2.09 -6.76
C VAL A 221 12.09 -1.99 -6.97
N TRP A 222 12.52 -1.73 -8.21
CA TRP A 222 13.94 -1.57 -8.54
C TRP A 222 14.18 -0.46 -9.57
N ASP A 223 15.43 0.01 -9.61
CA ASP A 223 15.86 1.17 -10.40
C ASP A 223 16.27 0.85 -11.85
N THR A 224 16.50 -0.43 -12.15
CA THR A 224 17.11 -0.92 -13.39
C THR A 224 16.06 -1.53 -14.32
N ASP A 225 16.16 -1.19 -15.60
CA ASP A 225 15.25 -1.76 -16.59
C ASP A 225 15.70 -3.14 -17.06
N ASP A 226 14.77 -3.97 -17.52
CA ASP A 226 15.05 -5.31 -18.10
C ASP A 226 15.85 -6.20 -17.13
N THR A 227 15.48 -6.11 -15.85
CA THR A 227 16.09 -6.87 -14.76
C THR A 227 15.07 -7.79 -14.12
N ASP A 228 15.54 -8.99 -13.76
CA ASP A 228 14.78 -10.01 -13.06
C ASP A 228 15.16 -10.03 -11.55
N VAL A 229 14.23 -9.54 -10.73
CA VAL A 229 14.35 -9.45 -9.28
C VAL A 229 13.11 -10.04 -8.62
N ASP A 230 13.28 -11.20 -7.98
CA ASP A 230 12.18 -11.91 -7.33
C ASP A 230 12.09 -11.58 -5.84
N LEU A 231 10.87 -11.32 -5.39
CA LEU A 231 10.48 -11.23 -3.99
C LEU A 231 10.18 -12.63 -3.44
N HIS A 232 10.82 -12.94 -2.31
CA HIS A 232 10.62 -14.16 -1.56
C HIS A 232 10.17 -13.82 -0.14
N VAL A 233 9.04 -14.38 0.29
CA VAL A 233 8.51 -14.18 1.63
C VAL A 233 8.39 -15.52 2.33
N ILE A 234 9.17 -15.71 3.40
CA ILE A 234 9.05 -16.89 4.26
C ILE A 234 8.14 -16.56 5.42
N GLU A 235 7.07 -17.33 5.52
CA GLU A 235 6.00 -17.15 6.49
C GLU A 235 6.32 -17.87 7.81
N PRO A 236 5.61 -17.55 8.91
CA PRO A 236 5.88 -18.14 10.22
C PRO A 236 5.72 -19.66 10.30
N ASN A 237 4.94 -20.27 9.40
CA ASN A 237 4.79 -21.72 9.28
C ASN A 237 5.99 -22.38 8.57
N GLY A 238 6.97 -21.60 8.09
CA GLY A 238 8.13 -22.06 7.34
C GLY A 238 7.90 -22.21 5.83
N GLU A 239 6.71 -21.89 5.34
CA GLU A 239 6.37 -21.90 3.91
C GLU A 239 6.94 -20.66 3.22
N GLU A 240 7.36 -20.82 1.95
CA GLU A 240 7.96 -19.75 1.16
C GLU A 240 7.04 -19.38 -0.01
N CYS A 241 6.63 -18.11 -0.07
CA CYS A 241 5.87 -17.52 -1.16
C CYS A 241 6.81 -16.80 -2.12
N TYR A 242 6.76 -17.16 -3.41
CA TYR A 242 7.61 -16.59 -4.48
C TYR A 242 7.00 -16.90 -5.85
N TYR A 243 7.60 -16.42 -6.95
CA TYR A 243 7.04 -16.49 -8.31
C TYR A 243 6.51 -17.87 -8.75
N SER A 244 7.12 -18.98 -8.31
CA SER A 244 6.65 -20.33 -8.65
C SER A 244 5.72 -20.98 -7.61
N HIS A 245 5.69 -20.44 -6.38
CA HIS A 245 4.74 -20.81 -5.33
C HIS A 245 3.96 -19.56 -4.91
N LYS A 246 2.96 -19.20 -5.72
CA LYS A 246 2.28 -17.90 -5.61
C LYS A 246 1.23 -17.80 -4.52
N ASN A 247 0.71 -18.92 -4.03
CA ASN A 247 -0.36 -18.97 -3.03
C ASN A 247 0.04 -19.93 -1.91
N THR A 248 0.14 -19.44 -0.68
CA THR A 248 0.55 -20.24 0.49
C THR A 248 -0.65 -20.73 1.31
N ALA A 249 -0.40 -21.67 2.23
CA ALA A 249 -1.45 -22.27 3.06
C ALA A 249 -2.15 -21.25 3.99
N ILE A 250 -1.46 -20.19 4.41
CA ILE A 250 -2.06 -19.12 5.25
C ILE A 250 -2.75 -18.03 4.43
N GLY A 251 -2.77 -18.16 3.11
CA GLY A 251 -3.42 -17.22 2.19
C GLY A 251 -2.55 -16.03 1.80
N GLY A 252 -1.22 -16.18 1.88
CA GLY A 252 -0.28 -15.25 1.26
C GLY A 252 -0.32 -15.41 -0.25
N MET A 253 -0.31 -14.29 -0.96
CA MET A 253 -0.38 -14.26 -2.42
C MET A 253 0.68 -13.31 -2.96
N ILE A 254 1.47 -13.75 -3.95
CA ILE A 254 2.39 -12.88 -4.67
C ILE A 254 1.80 -12.52 -6.05
N SER A 255 2.10 -11.30 -6.51
CA SER A 255 1.72 -10.80 -7.82
C SER A 255 2.32 -11.64 -8.94
N ARG A 256 1.97 -11.29 -10.17
CA ARG A 256 2.69 -11.82 -11.31
C ARG A 256 4.16 -11.42 -11.24
N ASP A 257 4.97 -12.31 -11.80
CA ASP A 257 6.41 -12.21 -11.95
C ASP A 257 6.74 -11.24 -13.09
N PHE A 258 7.50 -10.19 -12.76
CA PHE A 258 7.93 -9.14 -13.68
C PHE A 258 9.34 -9.43 -14.21
N THR A 259 9.43 -10.40 -15.12
CA THR A 259 10.70 -10.83 -15.74
C THR A 259 11.32 -9.85 -16.75
N ARG A 260 10.56 -8.86 -17.24
CA ARG A 260 10.98 -7.91 -18.28
C ARG A 260 10.49 -6.53 -17.95
N GLY A 261 11.37 -5.61 -17.58
CA GLY A 261 11.02 -4.23 -17.26
C GLY A 261 11.37 -3.84 -15.83
N TYR A 262 10.55 -2.96 -15.27
CA TYR A 262 10.62 -2.58 -13.87
C TYR A 262 9.49 -3.31 -13.12
N GLY A 263 9.72 -3.63 -11.85
CA GLY A 263 8.68 -4.11 -10.94
C GLY A 263 7.53 -3.11 -10.81
N PRO A 264 6.49 -3.45 -10.04
CA PRO A 264 6.66 -4.04 -8.72
C PRO A 264 6.36 -5.54 -8.64
N GLU A 265 7.03 -6.23 -7.71
CA GLU A 265 6.49 -7.47 -7.16
C GLU A 265 5.80 -7.20 -5.84
N GLU A 266 4.60 -7.73 -5.67
CA GLU A 266 3.74 -7.46 -4.52
C GLU A 266 3.33 -8.75 -3.83
N TYR A 267 3.58 -8.86 -2.53
CA TYR A 267 3.02 -9.88 -1.66
C TYR A 267 1.88 -9.29 -0.81
N LEU A 268 0.74 -9.98 -0.76
CA LEU A 268 -0.44 -9.63 0.01
C LEU A 268 -0.83 -10.77 0.94
N LEU A 269 -1.08 -10.46 2.21
CA LEU A 269 -1.65 -11.38 3.18
C LEU A 269 -2.78 -10.70 3.94
N ARG A 270 -4.02 -11.14 3.67
CA ARG A 270 -5.22 -10.52 4.24
C ARG A 270 -5.31 -10.69 5.75
N LYS A 271 -4.90 -11.84 6.29
CA LYS A 271 -4.95 -12.16 7.72
C LYS A 271 -3.61 -12.75 8.14
N ALA A 272 -2.76 -11.93 8.75
CA ALA A 272 -1.43 -12.39 9.16
C ALA A 272 -1.52 -13.24 10.44
N ILE A 273 -0.90 -14.42 10.42
CA ILE A 273 -0.70 -15.22 11.63
C ILE A 273 0.47 -14.68 12.44
N LYS A 274 0.50 -15.03 13.74
CA LYS A 274 1.58 -14.61 14.62
C LYS A 274 2.91 -15.24 14.23
N GLY A 275 3.98 -14.45 14.34
CA GLY A 275 5.36 -14.91 14.15
C GLY A 275 6.17 -13.99 13.24
N THR A 276 7.29 -14.51 12.76
CA THR A 276 8.26 -13.75 11.98
C THR A 276 8.13 -14.07 10.50
N TYR A 277 7.94 -13.04 9.68
CA TYR A 277 8.00 -13.10 8.22
C TYR A 277 9.40 -12.66 7.78
N LYS A 278 10.10 -13.47 6.99
CA LYS A 278 11.41 -13.10 6.46
C LYS A 278 11.26 -12.68 5.01
N ILE A 279 11.68 -11.46 4.69
CA ILE A 279 11.66 -10.92 3.34
C ILE A 279 13.05 -11.08 2.74
N ARG A 280 13.10 -11.78 1.61
CA ARG A 280 14.32 -11.99 0.83
C ARG A 280 14.11 -11.55 -0.60
N VAL A 281 15.21 -11.27 -1.27
CA VAL A 281 15.20 -10.95 -2.69
C VAL A 281 16.22 -11.81 -3.40
N LYS A 282 15.82 -12.37 -4.54
CA LYS A 282 16.70 -13.16 -5.40
C LYS A 282 16.95 -12.40 -6.69
N TYR A 283 18.22 -12.19 -7.00
CA TYR A 283 18.64 -11.42 -8.18
C TYR A 283 19.19 -12.38 -9.25
N PHE A 284 18.48 -12.58 -10.35
CA PHE A 284 18.84 -13.63 -11.32
C PHE A 284 19.94 -13.22 -12.29
N ALA A 285 19.82 -12.05 -12.91
CA ALA A 285 20.86 -11.38 -13.69
C ALA A 285 20.37 -10.04 -14.22
N ASN A 286 21.31 -9.16 -14.55
CA ASN A 286 21.09 -8.02 -15.43
C ASN A 286 21.64 -8.34 -16.82
N HIS A 287 20.81 -8.17 -17.86
CA HIS A 287 21.23 -8.31 -19.26
C HIS A 287 21.86 -7.03 -19.84
N GLN A 288 21.89 -5.93 -19.07
CA GLN A 288 22.45 -4.63 -19.46
C GLN A 288 23.74 -4.28 -18.71
N GLN A 289 24.69 -3.65 -19.40
CA GLN A 289 25.81 -2.95 -18.76
C GLN A 289 25.28 -1.66 -18.11
N SER A 290 24.98 -1.71 -16.80
CA SER A 290 24.50 -0.53 -16.07
C SER A 290 25.63 0.45 -15.77
N LEU A 291 25.38 1.74 -16.00
CA LEU A 291 26.26 2.87 -15.61
C LEU A 291 26.55 2.92 -14.10
N THR A 292 25.66 2.37 -13.28
CA THR A 292 25.81 2.31 -11.82
C THR A 292 26.60 1.08 -11.38
N GLY A 293 26.75 0.08 -12.26
CA GLY A 293 27.37 -1.22 -11.97
C GLY A 293 26.57 -2.14 -11.05
N ALA A 294 25.38 -1.76 -10.59
CA ALA A 294 24.56 -2.54 -9.66
C ALA A 294 23.09 -2.11 -9.68
N THR A 295 22.17 -3.04 -9.39
CA THR A 295 20.73 -2.74 -9.29
C THR A 295 20.38 -2.33 -7.86
N THR A 296 19.65 -1.24 -7.70
CA THR A 296 19.13 -0.80 -6.41
C THR A 296 17.66 -1.20 -6.29
N ILE A 297 17.34 -1.91 -5.21
CA ILE A 297 15.97 -2.24 -4.84
C ILE A 297 15.47 -1.34 -3.72
N MET A 298 14.16 -1.12 -3.69
CA MET A 298 13.44 -0.53 -2.58
C MET A 298 12.25 -1.42 -2.25
N VAL A 299 12.14 -1.82 -0.98
CA VAL A 299 11.05 -2.65 -0.48
C VAL A 299 10.19 -1.80 0.45
N HIS A 300 8.92 -1.63 0.09
CA HIS A 300 7.91 -1.06 0.97
C HIS A 300 7.22 -2.18 1.74
N ILE A 301 7.20 -2.07 3.06
CA ILE A 301 6.61 -3.05 3.96
C ILE A 301 5.51 -2.35 4.72
N TYR A 302 4.29 -2.82 4.52
CA TYR A 302 3.11 -2.28 5.17
C TYR A 302 2.51 -3.31 6.11
N LYS A 303 2.41 -2.97 7.39
CA LYS A 303 1.57 -3.69 8.36
C LYS A 303 0.24 -2.98 8.47
N HIS A 304 -0.84 -3.74 8.53
CA HIS A 304 -2.22 -3.24 8.56
C HIS A 304 -2.50 -2.24 7.43
N TYR A 305 -2.07 -2.58 6.21
CA TYR A 305 -2.29 -1.74 5.04
C TYR A 305 -3.79 -1.49 4.82
N GLY A 306 -4.16 -0.23 4.55
CA GLY A 306 -5.56 0.15 4.44
C GLY A 306 -6.25 0.40 5.78
N GLN A 307 -5.54 0.33 6.91
CA GLN A 307 -6.13 0.50 8.24
C GLN A 307 -5.64 1.78 8.91
N SER A 308 -6.35 2.27 9.92
CA SER A 308 -5.97 3.48 10.66
C SER A 308 -4.65 3.34 11.42
N ASN A 309 -4.28 2.11 11.78
CA ASN A 309 -3.02 1.74 12.42
C ASN A 309 -1.97 1.24 11.42
N GLN A 310 -2.08 1.61 10.13
CA GLN A 310 -1.09 1.24 9.12
C GLN A 310 0.31 1.68 9.54
N GLN A 311 1.26 0.75 9.48
CA GLN A 311 2.68 1.02 9.67
C GLN A 311 3.39 0.78 8.35
N LYS A 312 4.30 1.69 7.97
CA LYS A 312 5.10 1.58 6.75
C LYS A 312 6.58 1.59 7.13
N GLU A 313 7.32 0.62 6.64
CA GLU A 313 8.77 0.58 6.67
C GLU A 313 9.29 0.54 5.23
N ILE A 314 10.45 1.15 5.01
CA ILE A 314 11.10 1.16 3.69
C ILE A 314 12.54 0.70 3.90
N ALA A 315 12.97 -0.27 3.09
CA ALA A 315 14.36 -0.71 3.05
C ALA A 315 14.90 -0.53 1.64
N THR A 316 16.09 0.08 1.51
CA THR A 316 16.82 0.12 0.24
C THR A 316 18.08 -0.75 0.31
N LEU A 317 18.36 -1.47 -0.77
CA LEU A 317 19.54 -2.33 -0.87
C LEU A 317 20.11 -2.26 -2.28
N ARG A 318 21.43 -2.31 -2.39
CA ARG A 318 22.13 -2.36 -3.68
C ARG A 318 22.68 -3.76 -3.93
N LEU A 319 22.27 -4.34 -5.04
CA LEU A 319 22.56 -5.71 -5.48
C LEU A 319 23.78 -5.69 -6.41
N SER A 320 24.91 -6.20 -5.93
CA SER A 320 26.19 -6.22 -6.66
C SER A 320 26.60 -7.60 -7.18
N SER A 321 26.01 -8.69 -6.68
CA SER A 321 26.35 -10.08 -7.02
C SER A 321 25.17 -10.79 -7.70
N ASN A 322 25.37 -11.25 -8.94
CA ASN A 322 24.36 -12.03 -9.66
C ASN A 322 24.15 -13.40 -8.99
N LYS A 323 22.89 -13.83 -8.86
CA LYS A 323 22.42 -15.16 -8.41
C LYS A 323 22.43 -15.44 -6.90
N GLU A 324 22.56 -14.41 -6.06
CA GLU A 324 22.44 -14.56 -4.61
C GLU A 324 21.02 -14.23 -4.12
N ILE A 325 20.57 -15.00 -3.11
CA ILE A 325 19.39 -14.66 -2.32
C ILE A 325 19.88 -13.82 -1.14
N ILE A 326 19.35 -12.62 -0.99
CA ILE A 326 19.74 -11.69 0.06
C ILE A 326 18.57 -11.48 1.02
N ASP A 327 18.83 -11.65 2.32
CA ASP A 327 17.87 -11.28 3.36
C ASP A 327 17.78 -9.75 3.43
N VAL A 328 16.58 -9.21 3.19
CA VAL A 328 16.34 -7.76 3.23
C VAL A 328 16.01 -7.33 4.66
N CYS A 329 15.00 -7.98 5.25
CA CYS A 329 14.56 -7.67 6.61
C CYS A 329 13.62 -8.77 7.15
N THR A 330 13.26 -8.63 8.42
CA THR A 330 12.31 -9.51 9.11
C THR A 330 11.21 -8.68 9.74
N VAL A 331 9.96 -9.08 9.52
CA VAL A 331 8.78 -8.44 10.09
C VAL A 331 8.21 -9.35 11.16
N GLU A 332 8.12 -8.85 12.39
CA GLU A 332 7.42 -9.55 13.46
C GLU A 332 5.95 -9.12 13.52
N PHE A 333 5.08 -10.12 13.49
CA PHE A 333 3.65 -9.96 13.65
C PHE A 333 3.23 -10.54 15.00
N ASN A 334 3.45 -9.77 16.07
CA ASN A 334 3.11 -10.12 17.44
C ASN A 334 1.87 -9.33 17.87
N ASP A 335 0.73 -9.64 17.27
CA ASP A 335 -0.53 -9.00 17.66
C ASP A 335 -1.03 -9.58 19.00
N GLU A 336 -0.42 -9.14 20.10
CA GLU A 336 -1.07 -9.04 21.41
C GLU A 336 -1.89 -7.73 21.53
N VAL A 337 -1.88 -6.90 20.48
CA VAL A 337 -2.60 -5.62 20.41
C VAL A 337 -4.10 -5.80 20.06
N LYS A 338 -4.65 -7.01 20.21
CA LYS A 338 -6.12 -7.20 20.24
C LYS A 338 -6.76 -6.97 21.62
N GLN A 339 -5.98 -6.78 22.70
CA GLN A 339 -6.54 -6.63 24.05
C GLN A 339 -6.12 -5.37 24.83
N LYS A 340 -5.14 -4.57 24.38
CA LYS A 340 -4.81 -3.28 25.03
C LYS A 340 -5.56 -2.08 24.47
N THR A 341 -6.13 -2.20 23.28
CA THR A 341 -6.93 -1.16 22.63
C THR A 341 -8.31 -1.03 23.28
N GLU A 342 -8.88 -2.08 23.86
CA GLU A 342 -10.17 -2.01 24.58
C GLU A 342 -10.12 -1.11 25.84
N ASN A 343 -8.95 -0.94 26.47
CA ASN A 343 -8.81 -0.10 27.65
C ASN A 343 -8.39 1.35 27.34
N ASN A 344 -7.66 1.59 26.25
CA ASN A 344 -7.31 2.97 25.82
C ASN A 344 -8.34 3.60 24.87
N VAL A 345 -9.28 2.83 24.32
CA VAL A 345 -10.50 3.34 23.64
C VAL A 345 -11.42 4.12 24.60
N LYS A 346 -11.22 4.02 25.93
CA LYS A 346 -11.93 4.89 26.88
C LYS A 346 -11.46 6.35 26.89
N ILE A 347 -10.28 6.68 26.38
CA ILE A 347 -9.72 8.04 26.49
C ILE A 347 -9.82 8.85 25.19
N ILE A 348 -9.92 8.19 24.02
CA ILE A 348 -10.26 8.87 22.75
C ILE A 348 -11.77 8.73 22.47
N GLN A 349 -12.58 9.05 23.48
CA GLN A 349 -13.93 9.54 23.23
C GLN A 349 -13.83 11.01 22.81
N GLN A 350 -13.45 11.24 21.56
CA GLN A 350 -13.91 12.43 20.85
C GLN A 350 -14.76 11.98 19.67
N THR A 351 -16.01 11.69 20.03
CA THR A 351 -17.21 11.81 19.20
C THR A 351 -17.18 11.06 17.87
N ASN A 352 -17.41 9.74 17.91
CA ASN A 352 -17.97 9.06 16.75
C ASN A 352 -19.43 9.54 16.60
N THR A 353 -19.62 10.69 15.97
CA THR A 353 -20.94 11.28 15.63
C THR A 353 -21.57 10.60 14.43
N ASN A 354 -21.07 9.43 14.03
CA ASN A 354 -21.62 8.73 12.88
C ASN A 354 -23.01 8.15 13.23
N VAL A 355 -24.04 8.81 12.72
CA VAL A 355 -25.45 8.50 12.95
C VAL A 355 -26.09 8.20 11.61
N HIS A 356 -26.55 6.96 11.43
CA HIS A 356 -27.27 6.52 10.25
C HIS A 356 -28.76 6.87 10.39
N LEU A 357 -29.12 8.09 9.98
CA LEU A 357 -30.49 8.59 9.99
C LEU A 357 -31.42 7.70 9.16
N ASN A 358 -32.63 7.46 9.67
CA ASN A 358 -33.67 6.64 9.04
C ASN A 358 -33.29 5.15 8.84
N VAL A 359 -32.30 4.65 9.57
CA VAL A 359 -31.92 3.23 9.57
C VAL A 359 -32.23 2.65 10.94
N THR A 360 -32.95 1.53 10.94
CA THR A 360 -33.34 0.81 12.15
C THR A 360 -32.62 -0.53 12.20
N CYS A 361 -32.04 -0.86 13.35
CA CYS A 361 -31.45 -2.17 13.57
C CYS A 361 -32.57 -3.22 13.63
N GLY A 362 -32.53 -4.23 12.76
CA GLY A 362 -33.53 -5.28 12.67
C GLY A 362 -33.63 -6.18 13.90
N SER A 363 -32.62 -6.18 14.79
CA SER A 363 -32.62 -7.06 15.98
C SER A 363 -32.94 -6.34 17.29
N CYS A 364 -32.65 -5.05 17.41
CA CYS A 364 -32.88 -4.29 18.65
C CYS A 364 -33.71 -3.02 18.46
N ASP A 365 -34.24 -2.80 17.26
CA ASP A 365 -35.07 -1.66 16.87
C ASP A 365 -34.43 -0.28 17.11
N MET A 366 -33.11 -0.23 17.34
CA MET A 366 -32.38 1.02 17.50
C MET A 366 -32.48 1.84 16.22
N SER A 367 -33.03 3.06 16.32
CA SER A 367 -33.15 4.02 15.24
C SER A 367 -32.97 5.45 15.78
N PRO A 368 -32.12 6.29 15.16
CA PRO A 368 -31.14 5.95 14.14
C PRO A 368 -30.01 5.08 14.70
N ILE A 369 -29.39 4.23 13.88
CA ILE A 369 -28.20 3.47 14.29
C ILE A 369 -27.07 4.47 14.59
N LYS A 370 -26.52 4.39 15.80
CA LYS A 370 -25.35 5.18 16.25
C LYS A 370 -24.12 4.27 16.26
N GLY A 371 -23.03 4.70 15.62
CA GLY A 371 -21.85 3.86 15.40
C GLY A 371 -21.93 3.06 14.08
N ASP A 372 -21.19 1.95 14.00
CA ASP A 372 -21.11 1.16 12.76
C ASP A 372 -22.45 0.50 12.41
N ARG A 373 -22.87 0.65 11.15
CA ARG A 373 -24.05 -0.01 10.55
C ARG A 373 -23.61 -1.24 9.75
N TYR A 374 -24.32 -2.35 9.88
CA TYR A 374 -24.05 -3.60 9.17
C TYR A 374 -25.25 -3.96 8.27
N LYS A 375 -25.15 -3.72 6.97
CA LYS A 375 -26.21 -4.03 6.00
C LYS A 375 -26.08 -5.46 5.48
N CYS A 376 -27.13 -6.26 5.57
CA CYS A 376 -27.16 -7.56 4.90
C CYS A 376 -27.22 -7.39 3.38
N LEU A 377 -26.34 -8.09 2.65
CA LEU A 377 -26.29 -8.01 1.18
C LEU A 377 -27.41 -8.80 0.48
N PHE A 378 -28.05 -9.75 1.18
CA PHE A 378 -29.08 -10.63 0.58
C PHE A 378 -30.49 -10.38 1.10
N CYS A 379 -30.63 -9.85 2.32
CA CYS A 379 -31.93 -9.50 2.88
C CYS A 379 -32.26 -8.03 2.57
N PRO A 380 -33.40 -7.76 1.91
CA PRO A 380 -33.91 -6.41 1.72
C PRO A 380 -34.07 -5.71 3.09
N ASN A 381 -33.41 -4.55 3.25
CA ASN A 381 -33.54 -3.68 4.43
C ASN A 381 -33.25 -4.28 5.81
N VAL A 382 -32.55 -5.42 5.88
CA VAL A 382 -32.00 -5.88 7.14
C VAL A 382 -30.67 -5.17 7.38
N ASP A 383 -30.64 -4.41 8.47
CA ASP A 383 -29.51 -3.66 8.99
C ASP A 383 -29.29 -4.03 10.47
N PHE A 384 -28.05 -4.11 10.90
CA PHE A 384 -27.70 -4.37 12.30
C PHE A 384 -26.80 -3.26 12.82
N CYS A 385 -26.98 -2.86 14.07
CA CYS A 385 -26.00 -2.02 14.75
C CYS A 385 -24.81 -2.87 15.20
N GLU A 386 -23.69 -2.19 15.45
CA GLU A 386 -22.44 -2.79 15.95
C GLU A 386 -22.64 -3.74 17.13
N SER A 387 -23.48 -3.37 18.10
CA SER A 387 -23.74 -4.22 19.27
C SER A 387 -24.50 -5.49 18.93
N CYS A 388 -25.46 -5.45 18.00
CA CYS A 388 -26.21 -6.63 17.60
C CYS A 388 -25.38 -7.58 16.74
N GLN A 389 -24.45 -7.05 15.94
CA GLN A 389 -23.55 -7.88 15.16
C GLN A 389 -22.48 -8.54 16.04
N SER A 390 -21.81 -7.77 16.92
CA SER A 390 -20.78 -8.31 17.81
C SER A 390 -21.30 -9.34 18.81
N THR A 391 -22.55 -9.21 19.26
CA THR A 391 -23.20 -10.17 20.18
C THR A 391 -23.87 -11.35 19.46
N GLY A 392 -23.79 -11.42 18.13
CA GLY A 392 -24.38 -12.50 17.33
C GLY A 392 -25.91 -12.51 17.32
N LYS A 393 -26.57 -11.42 17.73
CA LYS A 393 -28.03 -11.29 17.68
C LYS A 393 -28.55 -11.21 16.24
N ALA A 394 -27.73 -10.71 15.32
CA ALA A 394 -28.00 -10.72 13.87
C ALA A 394 -28.30 -12.14 13.31
N ASN A 395 -27.75 -13.19 13.94
CA ASN A 395 -27.92 -14.59 13.51
C ASN A 395 -29.23 -15.22 14.03
N LYS A 396 -29.96 -14.51 14.91
CA LYS A 396 -31.21 -15.00 15.54
C LYS A 396 -32.45 -14.31 14.97
N GLU A 397 -32.28 -13.47 13.96
CA GLU A 397 -33.35 -12.64 13.41
C GLU A 397 -34.23 -13.46 12.43
N PRO A 398 -35.56 -13.53 12.61
CA PRO A 398 -36.44 -14.42 11.83
C PRO A 398 -36.42 -14.17 10.31
N ASN A 399 -36.14 -12.92 9.90
CA ASN A 399 -36.13 -12.49 8.51
C ASN A 399 -34.71 -12.44 7.90
N HIS A 400 -33.73 -13.08 8.55
CA HIS A 400 -32.33 -13.07 8.15
C HIS A 400 -31.65 -14.43 8.40
N PHE A 401 -30.98 -14.98 7.39
CA PHE A 401 -30.20 -16.21 7.57
C PHE A 401 -28.79 -15.87 8.06
N TYR A 402 -28.28 -16.68 8.99
CA TYR A 402 -26.98 -16.46 9.65
C TYR A 402 -25.76 -16.53 8.70
N ASP A 403 -25.92 -17.14 7.52
CA ASP A 403 -24.88 -17.30 6.51
C ASP A 403 -24.82 -16.12 5.53
N HIS A 404 -25.72 -15.14 5.67
CA HIS A 404 -25.73 -13.97 4.81
C HIS A 404 -24.56 -13.02 5.12
N PRO A 405 -23.78 -12.61 4.11
CA PRO A 405 -22.69 -11.67 4.28
C PRO A 405 -23.21 -10.27 4.62
N LEU A 406 -22.58 -9.65 5.62
CA LEU A 406 -22.88 -8.29 6.07
C LEU A 406 -21.82 -7.31 5.58
N LEU A 407 -22.27 -6.20 5.00
CA LEU A 407 -21.45 -5.05 4.65
C LEU A 407 -21.37 -4.09 5.85
N CYS A 408 -20.18 -3.86 6.38
CA CYS A 408 -19.95 -2.86 7.42
C CYS A 408 -19.81 -1.46 6.81
N ILE A 409 -20.58 -0.52 7.34
CA ILE A 409 -20.68 0.88 6.92
C ILE A 409 -20.30 1.71 8.14
N ARG A 410 -19.06 2.22 8.12
CA ARG A 410 -18.46 2.97 9.25
C ARG A 410 -18.68 4.46 9.18
N ASP A 411 -19.18 4.96 8.04
CA ASP A 411 -19.49 6.37 7.81
C ASP A 411 -20.82 6.47 7.04
N SER A 412 -21.79 7.19 7.62
CA SER A 412 -23.10 7.48 7.03
C SER A 412 -23.03 8.29 5.74
N CYS A 413 -21.94 9.03 5.53
CA CYS A 413 -21.69 9.81 4.33
C CYS A 413 -20.95 9.02 3.24
N MET A 414 -20.42 7.83 3.56
CA MET A 414 -19.89 6.91 2.57
C MET A 414 -21.06 6.22 1.89
N TYR A 415 -21.22 6.47 0.59
CA TYR A 415 -22.18 5.80 -0.30
C TYR A 415 -23.67 6.19 -0.21
N PRO A 416 -24.07 7.45 0.02
CA PRO A 416 -25.49 7.85 0.11
C PRO A 416 -26.31 7.53 -1.16
N GLN A 417 -25.64 7.35 -2.30
CA GLN A 417 -26.27 7.00 -3.58
C GLN A 417 -26.11 5.53 -4.00
N SER A 418 -25.34 4.71 -3.24
CA SER A 418 -25.06 3.31 -3.60
C SER A 418 -26.32 2.49 -3.68
N PHE A 419 -26.44 1.72 -4.76
CA PHE A 419 -27.58 0.86 -5.01
C PHE A 419 -27.79 -0.16 -3.86
N TYR A 420 -26.71 -0.73 -3.34
CA TYR A 420 -26.74 -1.73 -2.26
C TYR A 420 -27.26 -1.18 -0.92
N LEU A 421 -27.31 0.16 -0.78
CA LEU A 421 -27.80 0.85 0.41
C LEU A 421 -29.21 1.45 0.23
N ARG A 422 -29.80 1.34 -0.96
CA ARG A 422 -31.15 1.83 -1.23
C ARG A 422 -32.19 0.87 -0.67
N ASN A 423 -33.28 1.46 -0.18
CA ASN A 423 -34.44 0.69 0.23
C ASN A 423 -35.13 0.08 -1.00
N SER A 424 -35.02 -1.24 -1.15
CA SER A 424 -35.58 -2.00 -2.26
C SER A 424 -36.89 -2.73 -1.93
N ASN A 425 -37.51 -2.48 -0.77
CA ASN A 425 -38.73 -3.18 -0.33
C ASN A 425 -39.90 -3.02 -1.30
N ASN A 426 -39.95 -1.92 -2.07
CA ASN A 426 -41.05 -1.62 -2.98
C ASN A 426 -40.80 -2.09 -4.42
N ILE A 427 -39.63 -2.69 -4.70
CA ILE A 427 -39.29 -3.18 -6.03
C ILE A 427 -39.70 -4.64 -6.12
N GLU A 428 -40.87 -4.87 -6.69
CA GLU A 428 -41.39 -6.20 -6.98
C GLU A 428 -41.56 -6.37 -8.49
N HIS A 429 -40.86 -7.33 -9.08
CA HIS A 429 -41.06 -7.73 -10.46
C HIS A 429 -42.22 -8.72 -10.52
N GLN A 430 -43.44 -8.18 -10.62
CA GLN A 430 -44.66 -8.98 -10.65
C GLN A 430 -44.62 -10.01 -11.78
N ASN A 431 -45.12 -11.21 -11.50
CA ASN A 431 -45.15 -12.36 -12.42
C ASN A 431 -43.79 -12.94 -12.84
N VAL A 432 -42.67 -12.38 -12.40
CA VAL A 432 -41.33 -12.90 -12.70
C VAL A 432 -40.86 -13.82 -11.57
N GLN A 433 -40.37 -15.00 -11.92
CA GLN A 433 -39.83 -15.99 -10.98
C GLN A 433 -38.34 -16.14 -11.20
N CYS A 434 -37.57 -16.22 -10.11
CA CYS A 434 -36.16 -16.58 -10.22
C CYS A 434 -36.02 -18.04 -10.68
N ASN A 435 -35.33 -18.27 -11.79
CA ASN A 435 -35.11 -19.61 -12.35
C ASN A 435 -34.22 -20.50 -11.48
N SER A 436 -33.46 -19.93 -10.54
CA SER A 436 -32.55 -20.68 -9.66
C SER A 436 -33.18 -21.02 -8.30
N CYS A 437 -33.69 -20.02 -7.55
CA CYS A 437 -34.28 -20.26 -6.22
C CYS A 437 -35.80 -20.36 -6.22
N LEU A 438 -36.46 -20.26 -7.38
CA LEU A 438 -37.92 -20.33 -7.56
C LEU A 438 -38.72 -19.23 -6.83
N MET A 439 -38.05 -18.20 -6.29
CA MET A 439 -38.69 -17.05 -5.69
C MET A 439 -39.60 -16.33 -6.69
N LYS A 440 -40.87 -16.11 -6.34
CA LYS A 440 -41.86 -15.37 -7.14
C LYS A 440 -42.76 -14.53 -6.22
N PRO A 441 -42.99 -13.23 -6.50
CA PRO A 441 -42.25 -12.41 -7.46
C PRO A 441 -40.80 -12.21 -7.02
N ILE A 442 -39.89 -11.92 -7.96
CA ILE A 442 -38.54 -11.47 -7.60
C ILE A 442 -38.66 -10.12 -6.87
N ARG A 443 -38.18 -10.09 -5.62
CA ARG A 443 -38.11 -8.89 -4.77
C ARG A 443 -36.69 -8.33 -4.80
N GLY A 444 -36.55 -7.03 -5.04
CA GLY A 444 -35.26 -6.38 -5.27
C GLY A 444 -34.85 -6.38 -6.75
N ILE A 445 -33.55 -6.42 -7.04
CA ILE A 445 -33.05 -6.38 -8.42
C ILE A 445 -33.34 -7.69 -9.15
N ARG A 446 -33.93 -7.58 -10.34
CA ARG A 446 -33.98 -8.67 -11.33
C ARG A 446 -32.74 -8.59 -12.24
N TYR A 447 -32.11 -9.73 -12.49
CA TYR A 447 -31.07 -9.88 -13.49
C TYR A 447 -31.59 -10.77 -14.61
N HIS A 448 -31.78 -10.18 -15.79
CA HIS A 448 -32.24 -10.89 -16.97
C HIS A 448 -31.04 -11.28 -17.81
N CYS A 449 -30.86 -12.58 -18.04
CA CYS A 449 -29.75 -13.12 -18.81
C CYS A 449 -30.09 -13.24 -20.29
N SER A 450 -29.10 -13.12 -21.17
CA SER A 450 -29.25 -13.32 -22.62
C SER A 450 -29.79 -14.69 -23.05
N CYS A 451 -29.89 -15.65 -22.13
CA CYS A 451 -30.51 -16.97 -22.35
C CYS A 451 -31.96 -17.06 -21.84
N GLU A 452 -32.65 -15.92 -21.68
CA GLU A 452 -34.07 -15.83 -21.31
C GLU A 452 -34.40 -16.38 -19.91
N ILE A 453 -33.46 -16.26 -18.97
CA ILE A 453 -33.70 -16.59 -17.56
C ILE A 453 -33.59 -15.36 -16.68
N ASP A 454 -34.34 -15.38 -15.59
CA ASP A 454 -34.37 -14.35 -14.57
C ASP A 454 -33.75 -14.85 -13.27
N LEU A 455 -32.83 -14.07 -12.74
CA LEU A 455 -32.14 -14.33 -11.48
C LEU A 455 -32.47 -13.22 -10.48
N CYS A 456 -32.75 -13.61 -9.24
CA CYS A 456 -32.75 -12.65 -8.14
C CYS A 456 -31.31 -12.28 -7.78
N GLU A 457 -31.14 -11.15 -7.08
CA GLU A 457 -29.84 -10.65 -6.63
C GLU A 457 -28.99 -11.69 -5.89
N ARG A 458 -29.61 -12.54 -5.06
CA ARG A 458 -28.91 -13.63 -4.36
C ARG A 458 -28.33 -14.67 -5.34
N CYS A 459 -29.14 -15.15 -6.29
CA CYS A 459 -28.72 -16.20 -7.21
C CYS A 459 -27.69 -15.70 -8.24
N GLU A 460 -27.78 -14.42 -8.61
CA GLU A 460 -26.77 -13.75 -9.41
C GLU A 460 -25.44 -13.64 -8.66
N PHE A 461 -25.47 -13.15 -7.41
CA PHE A 461 -24.27 -12.98 -6.59
C PHE A 461 -23.54 -14.29 -6.30
N ILE A 462 -24.27 -15.36 -5.99
CA ILE A 462 -23.69 -16.68 -5.72
C ILE A 462 -23.14 -17.31 -7.01
N GLY A 463 -23.55 -16.81 -8.19
CA GLY A 463 -23.11 -17.35 -9.48
C GLY A 463 -23.72 -18.72 -9.79
N LEU A 464 -24.98 -18.95 -9.40
CA LEU A 464 -25.70 -20.21 -9.63
C LEU A 464 -26.12 -20.44 -11.10
N HIS A 465 -25.61 -19.61 -12.01
CA HIS A 465 -25.79 -19.68 -13.46
C HIS A 465 -24.47 -19.30 -14.14
N ASP A 466 -24.28 -19.77 -15.37
CA ASP A 466 -23.06 -19.55 -16.17
C ASP A 466 -22.68 -18.05 -16.21
N GLN A 467 -21.52 -17.74 -15.64
CA GLN A 467 -20.99 -16.39 -15.48
C GLN A 467 -20.47 -15.79 -16.80
N SER A 468 -20.33 -16.60 -17.85
CA SER A 468 -19.93 -16.12 -19.18
C SER A 468 -21.05 -15.40 -19.93
N HIS A 469 -22.32 -15.62 -19.54
CA HIS A 469 -23.45 -14.98 -20.20
C HIS A 469 -23.61 -13.51 -19.76
N CYS A 470 -23.89 -12.63 -20.73
CA CYS A 470 -24.23 -11.23 -20.44
C CYS A 470 -25.59 -11.15 -19.72
N ARG A 471 -25.67 -10.29 -18.71
CA ARG A 471 -26.87 -10.09 -17.90
C ARG A 471 -27.22 -8.61 -17.81
N THR A 472 -28.47 -8.31 -18.09
CA THR A 472 -29.05 -6.99 -17.95
C THR A 472 -29.58 -6.82 -16.53
N LYS A 473 -29.05 -5.83 -15.83
CA LYS A 473 -29.52 -5.45 -14.50
C LYS A 473 -30.80 -4.63 -14.61
N MET A 474 -31.88 -5.09 -13.99
CA MET A 474 -33.19 -4.43 -14.00
C MET A 474 -33.54 -3.95 -12.58
N PRO A 475 -33.20 -2.69 -12.24
CA PRO A 475 -33.40 -2.15 -10.89
C PRO A 475 -34.81 -1.60 -10.63
N LYS A 476 -35.73 -1.67 -11.60
CA LYS A 476 -37.11 -1.18 -11.52
C LYS A 476 -38.05 -2.20 -12.17
N PRO A 477 -39.29 -2.36 -11.68
CA PRO A 477 -40.31 -3.14 -12.39
C PRO A 477 -40.58 -2.55 -13.77
N GLU A 478 -41.00 -3.39 -14.71
CA GLU A 478 -41.47 -2.97 -16.04
C GLU A 478 -42.87 -2.37 -15.99
#